data_AF-A0A4Q3HAU1-F1
#
_entry.id   AF-A0A4Q3HAU1-F1
#
_cell.length_a   1.000
_cell.length_b   1.000
_cell.length_c   1.000
_cell.angle_alpha   90.00
_cell.angle_beta   90.00
_cell.angle_gamma   90.00
#
_symmetry.space_group_name_H-M   'P 1'
#
loop_
_entity.id
_entity.type
_entity.pdbx_description
1 polymer ?
#
loop_
_entity_poly.entity_id
_entity_poly.type
_entity_poly.pdbx_seq_one_letter_code
_entity_poly.pdbx_strand_id
1 'polypeptide(L)' 'DHVGFRCPDHFVVGYGMDVAYAFRELPFVGVVTGDA' A
#
# COMPACT_ATOMS: atom_id res chain seq x y z
N ASP A 1 -19.97 -5.30 6.09
CA ASP A 1 -20.00 -3.90 6.56
C ASP A 1 -18.95 -3.59 7.63
N HIS A 2 -17.68 -3.98 7.43
CA HIS A 2 -16.60 -3.63 8.34
C HIS A 2 -15.49 -2.93 7.56
N VAL A 3 -15.04 -1.80 8.08
CA VAL A 3 -13.93 -1.02 7.54
C VAL A 3 -12.85 -0.98 8.61
N GLY A 4 -11.68 -1.55 8.32
CA GLY A 4 -10.55 -1.53 9.25
C GLY A 4 -9.97 -0.13 9.41
N PHE A 5 -9.65 0.51 8.29
CA PHE A 5 -9.11 1.86 8.24
C PHE A 5 -9.65 2.62 7.02
N ARG A 6 -9.74 3.95 7.13
CA ARG A 6 -10.03 4.82 5.99
C ARG A 6 -8.73 5.12 5.26
N CYS A 7 -8.64 4.76 3.98
CA CYS A 7 -7.47 5.03 3.15
C CYS A 7 -7.57 6.44 2.52
N PRO A 8 -6.51 7.27 2.58
CA PRO A 8 -6.43 8.51 1.80
C PRO A 8 -6.21 8.21 0.30
N ASP A 9 -6.37 9.23 -0.55
CA ASP A 9 -6.14 9.15 -2.00
C ASP A 9 -4.64 9.20 -2.34
N HIS A 10 -3.95 8.10 -1.99
CA HIS A 10 -2.54 7.89 -2.25
C HIS A 10 -2.31 6.46 -2.73
N PHE A 11 -1.28 6.25 -3.54
CA PHE A 11 -0.89 4.91 -3.94
C PHE A 11 -0.13 4.23 -2.80
N VAL A 12 -0.77 3.23 -2.17
CA VAL A 12 -0.24 2.52 -1.00
C VAL A 12 0.20 1.08 -1.32
N VAL A 13 1.27 0.64 -0.66
CA VAL A 13 1.87 -0.71 -0.80
C VAL A 13 2.15 -1.33 0.57
N GLY A 14 2.51 -2.61 0.60
CA GLY A 14 2.76 -3.36 1.84
C GLY A 14 1.56 -4.19 2.28
N TYR A 15 1.79 -5.14 3.20
CA TYR A 15 0.76 -6.09 3.64
C TYR A 15 -0.01 -6.77 2.49
N GLY A 16 0.71 -7.17 1.44
CA GLY A 16 0.16 -7.82 0.26
C GLY A 16 -0.23 -6.88 -0.89
N MET A 17 -0.30 -5.57 -0.67
CA MET A 17 -0.43 -4.56 -1.72
C MET A 17 0.93 -4.32 -2.40
N ASP A 18 0.92 -4.10 -3.72
CA ASP A 18 2.15 -4.04 -4.51
C ASP A 18 2.16 -2.94 -5.58
N VAL A 19 3.37 -2.65 -6.05
CA VAL A 19 3.63 -1.98 -7.33
C VAL A 19 4.65 -2.80 -8.10
N ALA A 20 4.40 -3.07 -9.38
CA ALA A 20 5.27 -3.85 -10.25
C ALA A 20 5.80 -5.16 -9.61
N TYR A 21 4.93 -5.90 -8.90
CA TYR A 21 5.24 -7.14 -8.17
C TYR A 21 6.16 -7.01 -6.94
N ALA A 22 6.52 -5.79 -6.53
CA ALA A 22 7.35 -5.51 -5.37
C ALA A 22 6.53 -5.09 -4.14
N PHE A 23 7.16 -5.17 -2.96
CA PHE A 23 6.70 -4.60 -1.68
C PHE A 23 5.54 -5.31 -0.96
N ARG A 24 5.14 -6.51 -1.37
CA ARG A 24 4.05 -7.27 -0.72
C ARG A 24 4.38 -7.67 0.71
N GLU A 25 5.64 -7.97 0.96
CA GLU A 25 6.18 -8.52 2.20
C GLU A 25 6.41 -7.46 3.29
N LEU A 26 6.27 -6.17 2.96
CA LEU A 26 6.52 -5.10 3.92
C LEU A 26 5.53 -5.17 5.09
N PRO A 27 6.02 -5.12 6.36
CA PRO A 27 5.18 -5.22 7.56
C PRO A 27 4.59 -3.85 7.95
N PHE A 28 4.34 -2.98 6.98
CA PHE A 28 3.72 -1.67 7.15
C PHE A 28 3.05 -1.25 5.85
N VAL A 29 2.08 -0.34 5.94
CA VAL A 29 1.50 0.33 4.78
C VAL A 29 2.35 1.55 4.45
N GLY A 30 2.94 1.58 3.27
CA GLY A 30 3.78 2.68 2.77
C GLY A 30 3.10 3.43 1.62
N VAL A 31 3.53 4.67 1.37
CA VAL A 31 3.11 5.48 0.21
C VAL A 31 4.23 5.49 -0.80
N VAL A 32 3.91 5.23 -2.07
CA VAL A 32 4.87 5.32 -3.17
C VAL A 32 5.01 6.79 -3.59
N THR A 33 6.24 7.32 -3.55
CA THR A 33 6.55 8.69 -3.98
C THR A 33 7.48 8.67 -5.19
N GLY A 34 7.08 9.29 -6.30
CA GLY A 34 7.84 9.34 -7.55
C GLY A 34 7.29 8.41 -8.63
N ASP A 35 8.00 8.31 -9.76
CA ASP A 35 7.68 7.36 -10.83
C ASP A 35 8.17 5.97 -10.40
N ALA A 36 7.23 5.02 -10.32
CA ALA A 36 7.49 3.62 -9.94
C ALA A 36 7.91 2.76 -11.13
#